data_AF-A0A950X5V1-F1
#
_entry.id   AF-A0A950X5V1-F1
#
_cell.length_a   1.000
_cell.length_b   1.000
_cell.length_c   1.000
_cell.angle_alpha   90.00
_cell.angle_beta   90.00
_cell.angle_gamma   90.00
#
_symmetry.space_group_name_H-M   'P 1'
#
loop_
_entity.id
_entity.type
_entity.pdbx_description
1 polymer ?
#
loop_
_entity_poly.entity_id
_entity_poly.type
_entity_poly.pdbx_seq_one_letter_code
_entity_poly.pdbx_strand_id
1 'polypeptide(L)'
;MPNDSETPALVELRALVEQAKNGRLPAPEERRAAELIRELVLAGGKISSGALTLMGEMPWFLAVQGTVEVWPQLTPARRRSYLTFLRNLNSDSSRRTCLSIARSLLKIDPISGTKLAAATIAAMRGPSGLETRDRQTIFNVFVGKNKPWILQVDLSGIKPGDLKPLAQALLECVTFAPPPAAISLIRWAKPFAALSELSEQLQADLVKTVRKWSSRWRKELAELDPPPIVKEAVTVPPAAPKPTEPSRPAHPVQPAAPAKAKLPQPKRGEGRQPDERPGLRQLLKQIEDRFNSLQSELAELKQQRPKEHLQRASAEHARSNDEVLKLQQENLQLSQTVAELRQTLSDLAATNFEEAVSRRSDTDAPLTDPVAQYRSLLTLRLGETMTRFQEINRDNQADALPLLLENMLVVLEQNGIDLSGVAAPPAPARRRY
;
A
#
# COMPACT_ATOMS: atom_id res chain seq x y z
N MET A 1 9.46 34.79 -18.69
CA MET A 1 9.05 34.91 -17.28
C MET A 1 9.68 33.75 -16.53
N PRO A 2 10.79 33.95 -15.81
CA PRO A 2 11.41 32.89 -15.02
C PRO A 2 10.42 32.38 -13.96
N ASN A 3 10.38 31.06 -13.77
CA ASN A 3 9.59 30.40 -12.73
C ASN A 3 10.24 30.64 -11.36
N ASP A 4 10.10 31.83 -10.78
CA ASP A 4 10.70 32.24 -9.50
C ASP A 4 10.08 31.53 -8.26
N SER A 5 9.56 30.31 -8.42
CA SER A 5 8.92 29.54 -7.34
C SER A 5 9.41 28.09 -7.24
N GLU A 6 10.52 27.72 -7.91
CA GLU A 6 11.14 26.42 -7.70
C GLU A 6 11.87 26.38 -6.36
N THR A 7 11.27 25.69 -5.39
CA THR A 7 11.92 25.42 -4.10
C THR A 7 13.18 24.57 -4.29
N PRO A 8 14.23 24.73 -3.46
CA PRO A 8 15.42 23.89 -3.51
C PRO A 8 15.11 22.38 -3.46
N ALA A 9 14.11 21.99 -2.67
CA ALA A 9 13.63 20.61 -2.58
C ALA A 9 13.09 20.08 -3.92
N LEU A 10 12.39 20.90 -4.70
CA LEU A 10 11.87 20.51 -6.01
C LEU A 10 13.00 20.34 -7.04
N VAL A 11 14.01 21.21 -7.00
CA VAL A 11 15.19 21.13 -7.85
C VAL A 11 15.99 19.86 -7.55
N GLU A 12 16.21 19.56 -6.26
CA GLU A 12 16.88 18.34 -5.82
C GLU A 12 16.10 17.09 -6.23
N LEU A 13 14.77 17.08 -6.03
CA LEU A 13 13.93 15.96 -6.45
C LEU A 13 14.02 15.72 -7.96
N ARG A 14 14.01 16.79 -8.77
CA ARG A 14 14.16 16.69 -10.23
C ARG A 14 15.51 16.06 -10.62
N ALA A 15 16.59 16.43 -9.95
CA ALA A 15 17.90 15.82 -10.20
C ALA A 15 17.90 14.31 -9.92
N LEU A 16 17.26 13.88 -8.81
CA LEU A 16 17.11 12.47 -8.47
C LEU A 16 16.22 11.73 -9.48
N VAL A 17 15.19 12.38 -10.04
CA VAL A 17 14.36 11.81 -11.12
C VAL A 17 15.21 11.53 -12.36
N GLU A 18 16.04 12.48 -12.78
CA GLU A 18 16.93 12.31 -13.94
C GLU A 18 17.97 11.21 -13.72
N GLN A 19 18.51 11.10 -12.51
CA GLN A 19 19.41 9.99 -12.16
C GLN A 19 18.68 8.64 -12.21
N ALA A 20 17.44 8.57 -11.70
CA ALA A 20 16.63 7.35 -11.71
C ALA A 20 16.23 6.87 -13.12
N LYS A 21 16.27 7.75 -14.13
CA LYS A 21 16.09 7.37 -15.54
C LYS A 21 17.23 6.48 -16.06
N ASN A 22 18.43 6.60 -15.48
CA ASN A 22 19.63 5.86 -15.88
C ASN A 22 19.85 4.56 -15.08
N GLY A 23 19.01 4.26 -14.09
CA GLY A 23 19.14 3.07 -13.27
C GLY A 23 18.49 3.22 -11.91
N ARG A 24 18.69 2.22 -11.06
CA ARG A 24 18.22 2.26 -9.68
C ARG A 24 19.10 3.22 -8.86
N LEU A 25 18.47 4.14 -8.13
CA LEU A 25 19.18 5.02 -7.21
C LEU A 25 19.84 4.21 -6.07
N PRO A 26 21.02 4.60 -5.57
CA PRO A 26 21.56 4.12 -4.32
C PRO A 26 20.58 4.28 -3.15
N ALA A 27 20.62 3.38 -2.18
CA ALA A 27 19.76 3.43 -0.99
C ALA A 27 19.70 4.80 -0.25
N PRO A 28 20.80 5.56 -0.06
CA PRO A 28 20.71 6.89 0.57
C PRO A 28 19.94 7.89 -0.30
N GLU A 29 20.09 7.83 -1.62
CA GLU A 29 19.36 8.68 -2.56
C GLU A 29 17.89 8.27 -2.66
N GLU A 30 17.57 6.97 -2.59
CA GLU A 30 16.18 6.48 -2.48
C GLU A 30 15.49 7.08 -1.23
N ARG A 31 16.17 7.05 -0.07
CA ARG A 31 15.65 7.65 1.16
C ARG A 31 15.48 9.16 1.03
N ARG A 32 16.49 9.86 0.49
CA ARG A 32 16.43 11.30 0.29
C ARG A 32 15.28 11.69 -0.63
N ALA A 33 15.05 10.94 -1.71
CA ALA A 33 13.95 11.18 -2.62
C ALA A 33 12.58 11.01 -1.92
N ALA A 34 12.43 9.97 -1.09
CA ALA A 34 11.21 9.77 -0.30
C ALA A 34 10.98 10.90 0.73
N GLU A 35 12.04 11.37 1.39
CA GLU A 35 11.99 12.51 2.31
C GLU A 35 11.58 13.81 1.61
N LEU A 36 12.15 14.10 0.43
CA LEU A 36 11.79 15.27 -0.37
C LEU A 36 10.31 15.22 -0.81
N ILE A 37 9.82 14.05 -1.21
CA ILE A 37 8.40 13.85 -1.53
C ILE A 37 7.55 14.14 -0.30
N ARG A 38 7.93 13.63 0.88
CA ARG A 38 7.23 13.91 2.15
C ARG A 38 7.19 15.41 2.45
N GLU A 39 8.32 16.11 2.35
CA GLU A 39 8.43 17.57 2.58
C GLU A 39 7.53 18.36 1.63
N LEU A 40 7.56 18.04 0.33
CA LEU A 40 6.77 18.73 -0.69
C LEU A 40 5.26 18.47 -0.51
N VAL A 41 4.87 17.27 -0.09
CA VAL A 41 3.47 16.93 0.20
C VAL A 41 2.98 17.62 1.48
N LEU A 42 3.83 17.77 2.50
CA LEU A 42 3.51 18.54 3.72
C LEU A 42 3.35 20.02 3.43
N ALA A 43 4.21 20.59 2.57
CA ALA A 43 4.14 21.99 2.19
C ALA A 43 2.82 22.32 1.46
N GLY A 44 2.35 21.42 0.58
CA GLY A 44 1.09 21.58 -0.16
C GLY A 44 1.10 22.74 -1.17
N GLY A 45 -0.08 23.21 -1.56
CA GLY A 45 -0.25 24.38 -2.43
C GLY A 45 0.16 24.16 -3.90
N LYS A 46 0.68 25.21 -4.57
CA LYS A 46 1.18 25.10 -5.96
C LYS A 46 2.47 24.28 -6.05
N ILE A 47 3.26 24.25 -4.98
CA ILE A 47 4.51 23.48 -4.90
C ILE A 47 4.22 21.98 -5.06
N SER A 48 3.05 21.51 -4.61
CA SER A 48 2.67 20.12 -4.79
C SER A 48 2.39 19.73 -6.24
N SER A 49 1.99 20.63 -7.15
CA SER A 49 1.69 20.21 -8.54
C SER A 49 2.97 19.84 -9.30
N GLY A 50 4.05 20.63 -9.14
CA GLY A 50 5.35 20.30 -9.73
C GLY A 50 5.93 19.00 -9.16
N ALA A 51 5.86 18.84 -7.84
CA ALA A 51 6.30 17.62 -7.17
C ALA A 51 5.53 16.38 -7.64
N LEU A 52 4.21 16.49 -7.80
CA LEU A 52 3.35 15.39 -8.21
C LEU A 52 3.60 14.94 -9.66
N THR A 53 3.93 15.86 -10.56
CA THR A 53 4.38 15.49 -11.91
C THR A 53 5.67 14.67 -11.85
N LEU A 54 6.64 15.11 -11.06
CA LEU A 54 7.90 14.37 -10.86
C LEU A 54 7.69 12.99 -10.22
N MET A 55 6.74 12.85 -9.29
CA MET A 55 6.37 11.55 -8.72
C MET A 55 5.87 10.55 -9.77
N GLY A 56 5.25 11.05 -10.85
CA GLY A 56 4.83 10.24 -11.99
C GLY A 56 5.97 9.72 -12.86
N GLU A 57 7.11 10.41 -12.87
CA GLU A 57 8.30 10.05 -13.63
C GLU A 57 9.27 9.16 -12.85
N MET A 58 9.19 9.19 -11.52
CA MET A 58 10.04 8.40 -10.64
C MET A 58 9.65 6.93 -10.55
N PRO A 59 10.57 6.05 -10.11
CA PRO A 59 10.22 4.71 -9.66
C PRO A 59 9.10 4.76 -8.61
N TRP A 60 7.99 4.08 -8.90
CA TRP A 60 6.75 4.10 -8.11
C TRP A 60 6.94 3.86 -6.60
N PHE A 61 7.95 3.08 -6.19
CA PHE A 61 8.17 2.73 -4.79
C PHE A 61 8.62 3.93 -3.94
N LEU A 62 9.32 4.90 -4.52
CA LEU A 62 9.75 6.13 -3.83
C LEU A 62 8.54 7.02 -3.51
N ALA A 63 7.67 7.18 -4.50
CA ALA A 63 6.40 7.89 -4.34
C ALA A 63 5.50 7.22 -3.27
N VAL A 64 5.44 5.88 -3.27
CA VAL A 64 4.71 5.13 -2.25
C VAL A 64 5.29 5.36 -0.86
N GLN A 65 6.61 5.25 -0.69
CA GLN A 65 7.25 5.40 0.62
C GLN A 65 7.02 6.79 1.20
N GLY A 66 7.31 7.85 0.44
CA GLY A 66 7.07 9.22 0.89
C GLY A 66 5.60 9.49 1.21
N THR A 67 4.67 8.93 0.42
CA THR A 67 3.22 9.07 0.67
C THR A 67 2.78 8.37 1.95
N VAL A 68 3.25 7.14 2.20
CA VAL A 68 2.86 6.37 3.39
C VAL A 68 3.42 7.01 4.66
N GLU A 69 4.66 7.49 4.63
CA GLU A 69 5.31 8.15 5.77
C GLU A 69 4.65 9.50 6.11
N VAL A 70 4.21 10.25 5.10
CA VAL A 70 3.56 11.55 5.31
C VAL A 70 2.08 11.41 5.69
N TRP A 71 1.42 10.32 5.30
CA TRP A 71 -0.04 10.18 5.41
C TRP A 71 -0.62 10.51 6.79
N PRO A 72 -0.04 10.01 7.91
CA PRO A 72 -0.56 10.28 9.25
C PRO A 72 -0.50 11.76 9.64
N GLN A 73 0.45 12.50 9.06
CA GLN A 73 0.70 13.91 9.36
C GLN A 73 -0.22 14.86 8.56
N LEU A 74 -0.87 14.36 7.50
CA LEU A 74 -1.78 15.15 6.68
C LEU A 74 -3.14 15.32 7.34
N THR A 75 -3.64 16.56 7.38
CA THR A 75 -5.03 16.84 7.75
C THR A 75 -6.01 16.26 6.71
N PRO A 76 -7.28 16.00 7.08
CA PRO A 76 -8.27 15.48 6.13
C PRO A 76 -8.45 16.35 4.88
N ALA A 77 -8.34 17.68 5.01
CA ALA A 77 -8.38 18.60 3.88
C ALA A 77 -7.17 18.42 2.94
N ARG A 78 -5.96 18.30 3.51
CA ARG A 78 -4.73 18.06 2.74
C ARG A 78 -4.74 16.70 2.05
N ARG A 79 -5.20 15.64 2.73
CA ARG A 79 -5.38 14.30 2.11
C ARG A 79 -6.31 14.36 0.91
N ARG A 80 -7.48 15.01 1.04
CA ARG A 80 -8.43 15.19 -0.08
C ARG A 80 -7.80 15.95 -1.25
N SER A 81 -7.13 17.07 -0.99
CA SER A 81 -6.44 17.86 -2.02
C SER A 81 -5.37 17.03 -2.74
N TYR A 82 -4.52 16.34 -1.97
CA TYR A 82 -3.48 15.47 -2.49
C TYR A 82 -4.02 14.34 -3.38
N LEU A 83 -5.09 13.66 -2.95
CA LEU A 83 -5.76 12.64 -3.76
C LEU A 83 -6.37 13.21 -5.05
N THR A 84 -6.96 14.40 -4.99
CA THR A 84 -7.49 15.09 -6.17
C THR A 84 -6.38 15.37 -7.18
N PHE A 85 -5.20 15.80 -6.74
CA PHE A 85 -4.09 16.01 -7.66
C PHE A 85 -3.54 14.69 -8.24
N LEU A 86 -3.39 13.65 -7.43
CA LEU A 86 -2.96 12.33 -7.92
C LEU A 86 -3.87 11.79 -9.04
N ARG A 87 -5.18 12.05 -8.94
CA ARG A 87 -6.17 11.64 -9.96
C ARG A 87 -5.98 12.33 -11.31
N ASN A 88 -5.35 13.49 -11.35
CA ASN A 88 -5.09 14.22 -12.59
C ASN A 88 -3.84 13.72 -13.33
N LEU A 89 -3.07 12.81 -12.72
CA LEU A 89 -1.88 12.24 -13.33
C LEU A 89 -2.26 11.07 -14.25
N ASN A 90 -2.26 11.31 -15.55
CA ASN A 90 -2.82 10.38 -16.54
C ASN A 90 -1.79 9.56 -17.33
N SER A 91 -0.48 9.81 -17.16
CA SER A 91 0.55 9.02 -17.84
C SER A 91 0.57 7.57 -17.33
N ASP A 92 1.10 6.65 -18.14
CA ASP A 92 1.15 5.22 -17.77
C ASP A 92 1.93 4.97 -16.48
N SER A 93 3.08 5.63 -16.33
CA SER A 93 3.91 5.56 -15.12
C SER A 93 3.15 6.14 -13.92
N SER A 94 2.48 7.26 -14.09
CA SER A 94 1.65 7.86 -13.04
C SER A 94 0.49 6.97 -12.62
N ARG A 95 -0.22 6.33 -13.56
CA ARG A 95 -1.31 5.38 -13.25
C ARG A 95 -0.81 4.25 -12.37
N ARG A 96 0.35 3.66 -12.71
CA ARG A 96 0.99 2.63 -11.88
C ARG A 96 1.35 3.16 -10.49
N THR A 97 1.91 4.36 -10.40
CA THR A 97 2.25 5.02 -9.13
C THR A 97 0.99 5.24 -8.29
N CYS A 98 -0.09 5.78 -8.86
CA CYS A 98 -1.37 5.99 -8.18
C CYS A 98 -1.97 4.68 -7.67
N LEU A 99 -1.98 3.61 -8.46
CA LEU A 99 -2.45 2.30 -8.01
C LEU A 99 -1.57 1.74 -6.88
N SER A 100 -0.25 1.96 -6.93
CA SER A 100 0.69 1.49 -5.90
C SER A 100 0.55 2.28 -4.59
N ILE A 101 0.27 3.58 -4.68
CA ILE A 101 -0.09 4.42 -3.53
C ILE A 101 -1.43 3.94 -2.97
N ALA A 102 -2.44 3.75 -3.82
CA ALA A 102 -3.76 3.27 -3.41
C ALA A 102 -3.67 1.94 -2.66
N ARG A 103 -2.87 0.99 -3.18
CA ARG A 103 -2.52 -0.26 -2.51
C ARG A 103 -1.93 -0.02 -1.12
N SER A 104 -1.00 0.90 -0.97
CA SER A 104 -0.38 1.12 0.34
C SER A 104 -1.33 1.81 1.32
N LEU A 105 -2.13 2.76 0.82
CA LEU A 105 -3.20 3.42 1.57
C LEU A 105 -4.27 2.44 2.02
N LEU A 106 -4.61 1.42 1.23
CA LEU A 106 -5.58 0.39 1.61
C LEU A 106 -5.26 -0.29 2.95
N LYS A 107 -3.99 -0.30 3.39
CA LYS A 107 -3.59 -0.84 4.70
C LYS A 107 -3.80 0.11 5.88
N ILE A 108 -3.72 1.42 5.65
CA ILE A 108 -3.68 2.44 6.72
C ILE A 108 -4.92 3.37 6.71
N ASP A 109 -5.53 3.56 5.55
CA ASP A 109 -6.73 4.34 5.29
C ASP A 109 -7.49 3.70 4.11
N PRO A 110 -8.25 2.61 4.38
CA PRO A 110 -8.91 1.82 3.33
C PRO A 110 -9.88 2.63 2.45
N ILE A 111 -10.53 3.64 3.03
CA ILE A 111 -11.48 4.51 2.32
C ILE A 111 -10.74 5.35 1.26
N SER A 112 -9.66 6.02 1.66
CA SER A 112 -8.85 6.84 0.75
C SER A 112 -8.17 5.99 -0.32
N GLY A 113 -7.62 4.83 0.07
CA GLY A 113 -7.01 3.88 -0.85
C GLY A 113 -8.00 3.38 -1.92
N THR A 114 -9.22 3.01 -1.52
CA THR A 114 -10.26 2.55 -2.45
C THR A 114 -10.71 3.66 -3.38
N LYS A 115 -10.94 4.87 -2.87
CA LYS A 115 -11.31 6.05 -3.67
C LYS A 115 -10.23 6.45 -4.69
N LEU A 116 -8.96 6.26 -4.37
CA LEU A 116 -7.87 6.48 -5.32
C LEU A 116 -7.84 5.38 -6.38
N ALA A 117 -7.87 4.11 -5.96
CA ALA A 117 -7.86 2.97 -6.88
C ALA A 117 -9.02 3.02 -7.88
N ALA A 118 -10.25 3.23 -7.39
CA ALA A 118 -11.45 3.32 -8.23
C ALA A 118 -11.36 4.48 -9.24
N ALA A 119 -10.88 5.65 -8.81
CA ALA A 119 -10.72 6.81 -9.70
C ALA A 119 -9.65 6.57 -10.77
N THR A 120 -8.50 5.98 -10.40
CA THR A 120 -7.44 5.64 -11.36
C THR A 120 -7.92 4.58 -12.35
N ILE A 121 -8.63 3.54 -11.89
CA ILE A 121 -9.22 2.50 -12.75
C ILE A 121 -10.25 3.10 -13.70
N ALA A 122 -11.09 4.03 -13.24
CA ALA A 122 -12.08 4.69 -14.08
C ALA A 122 -11.40 5.52 -15.20
N ALA A 123 -10.29 6.19 -14.90
CA ALA A 123 -9.51 6.94 -15.89
C ALA A 123 -8.77 6.03 -16.90
N MET A 124 -8.47 4.78 -16.53
CA MET A 124 -7.86 3.77 -17.40
C MET A 124 -8.89 3.06 -18.29
N ARG A 125 -10.17 3.07 -17.91
CA ARG A 125 -11.21 2.29 -18.57
C ARG A 125 -11.68 2.98 -19.85
N GLY A 126 -11.50 2.30 -20.98
CA GLY A 126 -12.05 2.71 -22.27
C GLY A 126 -13.48 2.19 -22.50
N PRO A 127 -14.08 2.48 -23.68
CA PRO A 127 -15.43 2.04 -24.02
C PRO A 127 -15.64 0.52 -23.94
N SER A 128 -14.59 -0.25 -24.25
CA SER A 128 -14.62 -1.72 -24.27
C SER A 128 -14.10 -2.37 -22.99
N GLY A 129 -13.84 -1.59 -21.93
CA GLY A 129 -13.20 -2.06 -20.69
C GLY A 129 -11.73 -1.67 -20.59
N LEU A 130 -10.96 -2.42 -19.79
CA LEU A 130 -9.53 -2.16 -19.62
C LEU A 130 -8.71 -2.77 -20.77
N GLU A 131 -7.74 -2.01 -21.27
CA GLU A 131 -6.78 -2.52 -22.24
C GLU A 131 -5.86 -3.58 -21.61
N THR A 132 -5.25 -4.44 -22.45
CA THR A 132 -4.33 -5.49 -21.98
C THR A 132 -3.20 -4.93 -21.11
N ARG A 133 -2.64 -3.78 -21.48
CA ARG A 133 -1.56 -3.13 -20.73
C ARG A 133 -2.01 -2.61 -19.37
N ASP A 134 -3.22 -2.05 -19.30
CA ASP A 134 -3.84 -1.56 -18.08
C ASP A 134 -4.15 -2.73 -17.12
N ARG A 135 -4.72 -3.82 -17.65
CA ARG A 135 -4.94 -5.06 -16.88
C ARG A 135 -3.64 -5.63 -16.33
N GLN A 136 -2.57 -5.65 -17.12
CA GLN A 136 -1.25 -6.11 -16.65
C GLN A 136 -0.72 -5.23 -15.51
N THR A 137 -0.94 -3.91 -15.58
CA THR A 137 -0.54 -2.97 -14.52
C THR A 137 -1.33 -3.23 -13.23
N ILE A 138 -2.65 -3.35 -13.31
CA ILE A 138 -3.53 -3.66 -12.17
C ILE A 138 -3.17 -5.02 -11.58
N PHE A 139 -2.97 -6.03 -12.41
CA PHE A 139 -2.51 -7.36 -12.01
C PHE A 139 -1.20 -7.29 -11.22
N ASN A 140 -0.20 -6.59 -11.74
CA ASN A 140 1.11 -6.47 -11.07
C ASN A 140 1.01 -5.76 -9.71
N VAL A 141 0.09 -4.81 -9.55
CA VAL A 141 -0.08 -4.06 -8.31
C VAL A 141 -0.90 -4.83 -7.28
N PHE A 142 -2.09 -5.30 -7.63
CA PHE A 142 -3.06 -5.85 -6.65
C PHE A 142 -3.09 -7.37 -6.56
N VAL A 143 -2.59 -8.08 -7.57
CA VAL A 143 -2.58 -9.55 -7.61
C VAL A 143 -1.16 -10.08 -7.38
N GLY A 144 -0.22 -9.73 -8.25
CA GLY A 144 1.12 -10.33 -8.23
C GLY A 144 1.11 -11.80 -8.68
N LYS A 145 2.24 -12.50 -8.56
CA LYS A 145 2.43 -13.83 -9.17
C LYS A 145 1.69 -14.98 -8.47
N ASN A 146 1.63 -14.97 -7.13
CA ASN A 146 1.24 -16.15 -6.35
C ASN A 146 0.07 -15.89 -5.39
N LYS A 147 0.23 -14.90 -4.50
CA LYS A 147 -0.74 -14.57 -3.46
C LYS A 147 -1.32 -13.19 -3.76
N PRO A 148 -2.58 -13.11 -4.25
CA PRO A 148 -3.23 -11.83 -4.50
C PRO A 148 -3.10 -10.91 -3.30
N TRP A 149 -2.50 -9.74 -3.51
CA TRP A 149 -2.24 -8.80 -2.43
C TRP A 149 -3.55 -8.27 -1.84
N ILE A 150 -4.57 -8.05 -2.68
CA ILE A 150 -5.88 -7.55 -2.26
C ILE A 150 -6.56 -8.43 -1.20
N LEU A 151 -6.28 -9.74 -1.19
CA LEU A 151 -6.82 -10.69 -0.21
C LEU A 151 -6.19 -10.55 1.18
N GLN A 152 -5.16 -9.73 1.33
CA GLN A 152 -4.44 -9.50 2.58
C GLN A 152 -4.89 -8.22 3.28
N VAL A 153 -5.88 -7.51 2.73
CA VAL A 153 -6.39 -6.25 3.27
C VAL A 153 -7.75 -6.50 3.88
N ASP A 154 -7.95 -5.99 5.09
CA ASP A 154 -9.28 -5.92 5.69
C ASP A 154 -10.05 -4.75 5.06
N LEU A 155 -11.16 -5.09 4.42
CA LEU A 155 -12.05 -4.14 3.73
C LEU A 155 -13.45 -4.13 4.34
N SER A 156 -13.61 -4.70 5.54
CA SER A 156 -14.90 -4.82 6.24
C SER A 156 -15.62 -3.48 6.47
N GLY A 157 -14.87 -2.38 6.58
CA GLY A 157 -15.42 -1.03 6.76
C GLY A 157 -15.82 -0.30 5.47
N ILE A 158 -15.70 -0.92 4.29
CA ILE A 158 -15.94 -0.26 3.00
C ILE A 158 -17.28 -0.70 2.42
N LYS A 159 -18.05 0.28 1.92
CA LYS A 159 -19.32 -0.01 1.26
C LYS A 159 -19.06 -0.87 0.00
N PRO A 160 -19.86 -1.92 -0.26
CA PRO A 160 -19.72 -2.76 -1.45
C PRO A 160 -19.71 -1.97 -2.76
N GLY A 161 -20.49 -0.89 -2.85
CA GLY A 161 -20.53 -0.01 -4.02
C GLY A 161 -19.22 0.69 -4.33
N ASP A 162 -18.44 1.06 -3.30
CA ASP A 162 -17.13 1.71 -3.49
C ASP A 162 -16.06 0.71 -3.96
N LEU A 163 -16.23 -0.58 -3.64
CA LEU A 163 -15.35 -1.66 -4.07
C LEU A 163 -15.68 -2.19 -5.46
N LYS A 164 -16.89 -1.97 -5.96
CA LYS A 164 -17.35 -2.51 -7.26
C LYS A 164 -16.38 -2.20 -8.42
N PRO A 165 -15.89 -0.96 -8.63
CA PRO A 165 -14.96 -0.68 -9.74
C PRO A 165 -13.63 -1.45 -9.63
N LEU A 166 -13.11 -1.59 -8.40
CA LEU A 166 -11.89 -2.34 -8.14
C LEU A 166 -12.11 -3.84 -8.35
N ALA A 167 -13.24 -4.38 -7.85
CA ALA A 167 -13.60 -5.78 -8.03
C ALA A 167 -13.79 -6.14 -9.51
N GLN A 168 -14.51 -5.32 -10.28
CA GLN A 168 -14.66 -5.50 -11.72
C GLN A 168 -13.30 -5.51 -12.42
N ALA A 169 -12.44 -4.53 -12.16
CA ALA A 169 -11.11 -4.48 -12.76
C ALA A 169 -10.24 -5.71 -12.42
N LEU A 170 -10.31 -6.20 -11.19
CA LEU A 170 -9.61 -7.41 -10.77
C LEU A 170 -10.15 -8.67 -11.46
N LEU A 171 -11.47 -8.75 -11.69
CA LEU A 171 -12.07 -9.82 -12.48
C LEU A 171 -11.56 -9.81 -13.94
N GLU A 172 -11.37 -8.65 -14.56
CA GLU A 172 -10.75 -8.56 -15.90
C GLU A 172 -9.30 -9.05 -15.92
N CYS A 173 -8.61 -8.99 -14.78
CA CYS A 173 -7.22 -9.42 -14.63
C CYS A 173 -7.08 -10.93 -14.33
N VAL A 174 -8.17 -11.65 -14.09
CA VAL A 174 -8.15 -13.07 -13.69
C VAL A 174 -7.45 -13.96 -14.72
N THR A 175 -7.49 -13.61 -16.00
CA THR A 175 -6.83 -14.36 -17.09
C THR A 175 -5.31 -14.39 -16.99
N PHE A 176 -4.68 -13.47 -16.24
CA PHE A 176 -3.24 -13.45 -15.98
C PHE A 176 -2.86 -14.26 -14.72
N ALA A 177 -3.82 -14.64 -13.89
CA ALA A 177 -3.57 -15.30 -12.62
C ALA A 177 -3.48 -16.83 -12.79
N PRO A 178 -2.60 -17.52 -12.04
CA PRO A 178 -2.66 -18.98 -11.96
C PRO A 178 -3.99 -19.42 -11.32
N PRO A 179 -4.48 -20.65 -11.61
CA PRO A 179 -5.82 -21.09 -11.19
C PRO A 179 -6.17 -20.87 -9.69
N PRO A 180 -5.28 -21.17 -8.72
CA PRO A 180 -5.60 -20.94 -7.30
C PRO A 180 -5.85 -19.46 -6.98
N ALA A 181 -5.02 -18.56 -7.56
CA ALA A 181 -5.14 -17.13 -7.37
C ALA A 181 -6.38 -16.58 -8.09
N ALA A 182 -6.65 -17.06 -9.31
CA ALA A 182 -7.84 -16.73 -10.08
C ALA A 182 -9.13 -17.08 -9.31
N ILE A 183 -9.25 -18.30 -8.78
CA ILE A 183 -10.41 -18.72 -7.98
C ILE A 183 -10.57 -17.86 -6.73
N SER A 184 -9.46 -17.59 -6.02
CA SER A 184 -9.49 -16.77 -4.82
C SER A 184 -9.94 -15.33 -5.10
N LEU A 185 -9.51 -14.76 -6.23
CA LEU A 185 -9.95 -13.44 -6.70
C LEU A 185 -11.44 -13.43 -7.05
N ILE A 186 -11.94 -14.45 -7.77
CA ILE A 186 -13.36 -14.54 -8.12
C ILE A 186 -14.21 -14.64 -6.85
N ARG A 187 -13.82 -15.48 -5.88
CA ARG A 187 -14.51 -15.61 -4.59
C ARG A 187 -14.57 -14.27 -3.85
N TRP A 188 -13.46 -13.54 -3.80
CA TRP A 188 -13.38 -12.24 -3.15
C TRP A 188 -14.19 -11.16 -3.88
N ALA A 189 -14.21 -11.17 -5.21
CA ALA A 189 -14.92 -10.17 -6.00
C ALA A 189 -16.44 -10.41 -6.06
N LYS A 190 -16.90 -11.66 -5.89
CA LYS A 190 -18.32 -12.09 -5.97
C LYS A 190 -19.32 -11.17 -5.25
N PRO A 191 -19.12 -10.74 -3.99
CA PRO A 191 -20.07 -9.85 -3.30
C PRO A 191 -20.13 -8.42 -3.87
N PHE A 192 -19.15 -8.01 -4.68
CA PHE A 192 -19.02 -6.63 -5.17
C PHE A 192 -19.31 -6.50 -6.68
N ALA A 193 -19.00 -7.54 -7.45
CA ALA A 193 -19.14 -7.58 -8.89
C ALA A 193 -19.48 -9.01 -9.36
N ALA A 194 -20.59 -9.17 -10.08
CA ALA A 194 -20.97 -10.46 -10.62
C ALA A 194 -20.10 -10.79 -11.85
N LEU A 195 -19.72 -12.07 -12.00
CA LEU A 195 -18.90 -12.53 -13.12
C LEU A 195 -19.64 -12.36 -14.47
N SER A 196 -20.98 -12.29 -14.45
CA SER A 196 -21.83 -12.02 -15.60
C SER A 196 -21.78 -10.57 -16.10
N GLU A 197 -21.27 -9.63 -15.29
CA GLU A 197 -21.08 -8.23 -15.72
C GLU A 197 -19.84 -8.06 -16.60
N LEU A 198 -19.00 -9.09 -16.76
CA LEU A 198 -17.84 -9.05 -17.65
C LEU A 198 -18.28 -8.98 -19.12
N SER A 199 -17.55 -8.22 -19.93
CA SER A 199 -17.80 -8.16 -21.37
C SER A 199 -17.67 -9.54 -22.02
N GLU A 200 -18.41 -9.79 -23.10
CA GLU A 200 -18.40 -11.08 -23.81
C GLU A 200 -16.98 -11.48 -24.25
N GLN A 201 -16.17 -10.51 -24.67
CA GLN A 201 -14.77 -10.72 -25.02
C GLN A 201 -13.95 -11.25 -23.84
N LEU A 202 -14.13 -10.68 -22.65
CA LEU A 202 -13.44 -11.13 -21.43
C LEU A 202 -13.94 -12.51 -20.98
N GLN A 203 -15.24 -12.78 -21.13
CA GLN A 203 -15.79 -14.11 -20.88
C GLN A 203 -15.17 -15.15 -21.83
N ALA A 204 -15.00 -14.81 -23.12
CA ALA A 204 -14.35 -15.68 -24.10
C ALA A 204 -12.87 -15.92 -23.78
N ASP A 205 -12.14 -14.90 -23.33
CA ASP A 205 -10.73 -15.04 -22.93
C ASP A 205 -10.57 -15.83 -21.63
N LEU A 206 -11.51 -15.69 -20.69
CA LEU A 206 -11.60 -16.53 -19.50
C LEU A 206 -11.86 -17.99 -19.89
N VAL A 207 -12.77 -18.26 -20.82
CA VAL A 207 -13.04 -19.62 -21.35
C VAL A 207 -11.77 -20.26 -21.91
N LYS A 208 -10.99 -19.53 -22.74
CA LYS A 208 -9.72 -20.04 -23.29
C LYS A 208 -8.73 -20.42 -22.19
N THR A 209 -8.70 -19.64 -21.10
CA THR A 209 -7.83 -19.87 -19.95
C THR A 209 -8.31 -21.05 -19.11
N VAL A 210 -9.60 -21.11 -18.79
CA VAL A 210 -10.25 -22.18 -18.00
C VAL A 210 -10.14 -23.54 -18.68
N ARG A 211 -10.23 -23.61 -20.01
CA ARG A 211 -10.03 -24.85 -20.78
C ARG A 211 -8.64 -25.46 -20.61
N LYS A 212 -7.65 -24.70 -20.13
CA LYS A 212 -6.30 -25.19 -19.81
C LYS A 212 -6.15 -25.61 -18.35
N TRP A 213 -7.12 -25.30 -17.49
CA TRP A 213 -7.07 -25.65 -16.08
C TRP A 213 -7.34 -27.13 -15.85
N SER A 214 -6.84 -27.68 -14.74
CA SER A 214 -7.16 -29.03 -14.31
C SER A 214 -8.63 -29.18 -13.92
N SER A 215 -9.14 -30.42 -13.93
CA SER A 215 -10.52 -30.74 -13.55
C SER A 215 -10.87 -30.24 -12.14
N ARG A 216 -9.91 -30.27 -11.20
CA ARG A 216 -10.07 -29.72 -9.84
C ARG A 216 -10.49 -28.25 -9.87
N TRP A 217 -9.73 -27.40 -10.55
CA TRP A 217 -10.00 -25.95 -10.56
C TRP A 217 -11.24 -25.58 -11.38
N ARG A 218 -11.58 -26.38 -12.40
CA ARG A 218 -12.85 -26.23 -13.12
C ARG A 218 -14.06 -26.52 -12.22
N LYS A 219 -14.00 -27.59 -11.41
CA LYS A 219 -15.05 -27.90 -10.41
C LYS A 219 -15.19 -26.77 -9.40
N GLU A 220 -14.08 -26.27 -8.85
CA GLU A 220 -14.12 -25.11 -7.93
C GLU A 220 -14.69 -23.84 -8.60
N LEU A 221 -14.46 -23.62 -9.90
CA LEU A 221 -15.08 -22.51 -10.63
C LEU A 221 -16.59 -22.73 -10.83
N ALA A 222 -17.03 -23.97 -11.05
CA ALA A 222 -18.45 -24.31 -11.22
C ALA A 222 -19.30 -23.91 -10.01
N GLU A 223 -18.76 -24.10 -8.81
CA GLU A 223 -19.40 -23.75 -7.53
C GLU A 223 -19.61 -22.23 -7.34
N LEU A 224 -18.89 -21.41 -8.11
CA LEU A 224 -18.96 -19.94 -8.00
C LEU A 224 -20.05 -19.30 -8.87
N ASP A 225 -20.88 -20.11 -9.52
CA ASP A 225 -21.95 -19.69 -10.42
C ASP A 225 -21.46 -18.81 -11.59
N PRO A 226 -20.59 -19.34 -12.48
CA PRO A 226 -20.03 -18.54 -13.56
C PRO A 226 -21.08 -18.29 -14.69
N PRO A 227 -20.82 -17.35 -15.61
CA PRO A 227 -21.71 -17.07 -16.74
C PRO A 227 -21.91 -18.31 -17.62
N PRO A 228 -23.04 -18.41 -18.38
CA PRO A 228 -23.36 -19.59 -19.20
C PRO A 228 -22.21 -20.06 -20.12
N ILE A 229 -21.53 -19.11 -20.78
CA ILE A 229 -20.41 -19.41 -21.70
C ILE A 229 -19.23 -20.05 -20.95
N VAL A 230 -18.98 -19.61 -19.71
CA VAL A 230 -17.91 -20.15 -18.85
C VAL A 230 -18.34 -21.50 -18.23
N LYS A 231 -19.63 -21.67 -17.88
CA LYS A 231 -20.19 -22.95 -17.41
C LYS A 231 -19.99 -24.07 -18.42
N GLU A 232 -20.24 -23.80 -19.69
CA GLU A 232 -20.01 -24.78 -20.77
C GLU A 232 -18.53 -25.18 -20.87
N ALA A 233 -17.61 -24.22 -20.74
CA ALA A 233 -16.17 -24.50 -20.78
C ALA A 233 -15.67 -25.33 -19.58
N VAL A 234 -16.38 -25.26 -18.45
CA VAL A 234 -16.08 -26.02 -17.23
C VAL A 234 -16.54 -27.47 -17.35
N THR A 235 -17.65 -27.74 -18.03
CA THR A 235 -18.21 -29.10 -18.21
C THR A 235 -17.52 -29.87 -19.32
N VAL A 236 -17.02 -29.20 -20.36
CA VAL A 236 -16.30 -29.85 -21.46
C VAL A 236 -15.01 -30.49 -20.92
N PRO A 237 -14.85 -31.83 -21.03
CA PRO A 237 -13.62 -32.50 -20.64
C PRO A 237 -12.42 -31.87 -21.35
N PRO A 238 -11.25 -31.73 -20.68
CA PRO A 238 -10.05 -31.29 -21.38
C PRO A 238 -9.88 -32.19 -22.61
N ALA A 239 -9.83 -31.60 -23.81
CA ALA A 239 -9.48 -32.36 -25.00
C ALA A 239 -8.18 -33.11 -24.67
N ALA A 240 -8.20 -34.44 -24.82
CA ALA A 240 -7.02 -35.25 -24.55
C ALA A 240 -5.83 -34.57 -25.23
N PRO A 241 -4.70 -34.38 -24.52
CA PRO A 241 -3.55 -33.70 -25.09
C PRO A 241 -3.29 -34.36 -26.44
N LYS A 242 -3.43 -33.59 -27.53
CA LYS A 242 -3.13 -34.11 -28.87
C LYS A 242 -1.76 -34.76 -28.74
N PRO A 243 -1.59 -36.03 -29.16
CA PRO A 243 -0.32 -36.72 -29.07
C PRO A 243 0.72 -35.74 -29.58
N THR A 244 1.61 -35.31 -28.68
CA THR A 244 2.71 -34.46 -29.07
C THR A 244 3.45 -35.31 -30.08
N GLU A 245 3.39 -34.94 -31.37
CA GLU A 245 4.11 -35.64 -32.41
C GLU A 245 5.52 -35.88 -31.86
N PRO A 246 5.97 -37.15 -31.79
CA PRO A 246 7.29 -37.45 -31.27
C PRO A 246 8.26 -36.55 -32.00
N SER A 247 8.99 -35.76 -31.22
CA SER A 247 9.97 -34.82 -31.73
C SER A 247 10.75 -35.51 -32.84
N ARG A 248 10.65 -34.92 -34.03
CA ARG A 248 11.39 -35.27 -35.24
C ARG A 248 12.80 -35.76 -34.84
N PRO A 249 13.23 -36.94 -35.30
CA PRO A 249 14.49 -37.54 -34.87
C PRO A 249 15.64 -36.54 -35.07
N ALA A 250 16.55 -36.58 -34.10
CA ALA A 250 17.80 -35.84 -34.10
C ALA A 250 18.38 -35.74 -35.51
N HIS A 251 18.71 -34.51 -35.93
CA HIS A 251 19.54 -34.31 -37.10
C HIS A 251 20.78 -35.21 -37.00
N PRO A 252 21.12 -35.98 -38.04
CA PRO A 252 22.33 -36.77 -38.05
C PRO A 252 23.52 -35.81 -37.96
N VAL A 253 24.39 -36.06 -36.99
CA VAL A 253 25.73 -35.49 -36.90
C VAL A 253 26.42 -35.80 -38.23
N GLN A 254 26.60 -34.78 -39.08
CA GLN A 254 27.38 -34.89 -40.30
C GLN A 254 28.84 -35.18 -39.93
N PRO A 255 29.47 -36.23 -40.50
CA PRO A 255 30.89 -36.48 -40.32
C PRO A 255 31.70 -35.40 -41.04
N ALA A 256 32.70 -34.87 -40.34
CA ALA A 256 33.70 -33.98 -40.90
C ALA A 256 34.48 -34.69 -42.04
N ALA A 257 34.48 -34.09 -43.21
CA ALA A 257 35.30 -34.46 -44.36
C ALA A 257 35.84 -33.18 -45.04
N PRO A 258 36.96 -33.27 -45.78
CA PRO A 258 38.10 -32.39 -45.59
C PRO A 258 38.18 -31.19 -46.54
N ALA A 259 39.12 -30.31 -46.18
CA ALA A 259 39.60 -29.13 -46.89
C ALA A 259 39.69 -29.23 -48.42
N LYS A 260 39.32 -28.14 -49.12
CA LYS A 260 40.22 -27.35 -50.00
C LYS A 260 39.49 -26.18 -50.70
N ALA A 261 40.34 -25.20 -51.08
CA ALA A 261 40.17 -24.17 -52.13
C ALA A 261 39.63 -22.78 -51.73
N LYS A 262 40.56 -21.98 -51.17
CA LYS A 262 40.99 -20.61 -51.59
C LYS A 262 40.01 -19.74 -52.41
N LEU A 263 39.83 -18.49 -51.97
CA LEU A 263 40.16 -17.23 -52.68
C LEU A 263 40.11 -16.04 -51.66
N PRO A 264 40.73 -14.88 -51.94
CA PRO A 264 41.59 -14.18 -50.99
C PRO A 264 40.95 -12.92 -50.40
N GLN A 265 41.31 -12.59 -49.16
CA GLN A 265 41.12 -11.27 -48.57
C GLN A 265 42.43 -10.71 -48.00
N PRO A 266 42.56 -9.37 -47.95
CA PRO A 266 43.84 -8.70 -48.14
C PRO A 266 44.68 -8.62 -46.86
N LYS A 267 45.99 -8.64 -47.11
CA LYS A 267 47.07 -8.41 -46.15
C LYS A 267 46.83 -7.16 -45.31
N ARG A 268 46.89 -7.29 -43.99
CA ARG A 268 47.26 -6.18 -43.10
C ARG A 268 48.09 -6.68 -41.92
N GLY A 269 49.38 -6.38 -42.00
CA GLY A 269 50.29 -6.08 -40.88
C GLY A 269 50.47 -7.14 -39.81
N GLU A 270 51.49 -7.98 -39.98
CA GLU A 270 52.15 -8.67 -38.87
C GLU A 270 52.90 -7.67 -37.97
N GLY A 271 52.78 -7.90 -36.67
CA GLY A 271 53.64 -7.32 -35.65
C GLY A 271 53.39 -7.97 -34.29
N ARG A 272 54.17 -9.01 -33.97
CA ARG A 272 54.83 -9.29 -32.66
C ARG A 272 54.05 -8.93 -31.38
N GLN A 273 53.73 -9.81 -30.42
CA GLN A 273 54.52 -10.84 -29.73
C GLN A 273 53.58 -11.79 -28.93
N PRO A 274 54.01 -13.02 -28.58
CA PRO A 274 53.33 -13.86 -27.61
C PRO A 274 53.79 -13.48 -26.19
N ASP A 275 52.86 -12.99 -25.37
CA ASP A 275 53.15 -12.73 -23.96
C ASP A 275 52.50 -13.84 -23.13
N GLU A 276 53.34 -14.75 -22.68
CA GLU A 276 53.02 -15.81 -21.73
C GLU A 276 52.52 -15.16 -20.43
N ARG A 277 51.25 -15.38 -20.08
CA ARG A 277 50.76 -15.13 -18.71
C ARG A 277 50.56 -16.47 -17.99
N PRO A 278 51.63 -17.11 -17.49
CA PRO A 278 51.53 -18.32 -16.66
C PRO A 278 50.67 -18.13 -15.40
N GLY A 279 50.38 -16.88 -15.02
CA GLY A 279 49.50 -16.55 -13.91
C GLY A 279 48.02 -16.90 -14.13
N LEU A 280 47.47 -16.85 -15.35
CA LEU A 280 46.02 -17.01 -15.54
C LEU A 280 45.56 -18.46 -15.30
N ARG A 281 46.37 -19.43 -15.72
CA ARG A 281 46.08 -20.85 -15.49
C ARG A 281 46.24 -21.22 -14.01
N GLN A 282 47.22 -20.64 -13.32
CA GLN A 282 47.36 -20.81 -11.87
C GLN A 282 46.19 -20.19 -11.10
N LEU A 283 45.70 -19.02 -11.53
CA LEU A 283 44.56 -18.35 -10.90
C LEU A 283 43.26 -19.14 -11.09
N LEU A 284 43.03 -19.71 -12.29
CA LEU A 284 41.88 -20.58 -12.54
C LEU A 284 41.94 -21.85 -11.68
N LYS A 285 43.11 -22.46 -11.53
CA LYS A 285 43.29 -23.64 -10.68
C LYS A 285 43.05 -23.31 -9.20
N GLN A 286 43.54 -22.16 -8.71
CA GLN A 286 43.25 -21.71 -7.34
C GLN A 286 41.76 -21.46 -7.08
N ILE A 287 41.02 -20.94 -8.07
CA ILE A 287 39.57 -20.74 -7.94
C ILE A 287 38.85 -22.10 -7.87
N GLU A 288 39.26 -23.06 -8.69
CA GLU A 288 38.69 -24.40 -8.74
C GLU A 288 38.95 -25.18 -7.44
N ASP A 289 40.17 -25.12 -6.90
CA ASP A 289 40.53 -25.73 -5.62
C ASP A 289 39.72 -25.12 -4.46
N ARG A 290 39.52 -23.79 -4.47
CA ARG A 290 38.73 -23.09 -3.44
C ARG A 290 37.24 -23.43 -3.52
N PHE A 291 36.72 -23.60 -4.72
CA PHE A 291 35.33 -24.02 -4.93
C PHE A 291 35.08 -25.44 -4.41
N ASN A 292 36.01 -26.37 -4.69
CA ASN A 292 35.92 -27.74 -4.20
C ASN A 292 36.03 -27.82 -2.67
N SER A 293 36.92 -27.01 -2.07
CA SER A 293 37.02 -26.90 -0.60
C SER A 293 35.72 -26.41 0.05
N LEU A 294 35.09 -25.37 -0.53
CA LEU A 294 33.79 -24.86 -0.05
C LEU A 294 32.66 -25.89 -0.21
N GLN A 295 32.69 -26.71 -1.26
CA GLN A 295 31.73 -27.80 -1.40
C GLN A 295 31.92 -28.88 -0.33
N SER A 296 33.17 -29.26 0.00
CA SER A 296 33.44 -30.21 1.08
C SER A 296 33.02 -29.66 2.45
N GLU A 297 33.32 -28.40 2.76
CA GLU A 297 32.88 -27.77 4.02
C GLU A 297 31.35 -27.71 4.12
N LEU A 298 30.64 -27.40 3.02
CA LEU A 298 29.18 -27.42 3.00
C LEU A 298 28.60 -28.83 3.19
N ALA A 299 29.28 -29.86 2.68
CA ALA A 299 28.88 -31.25 2.86
C ALA A 299 29.10 -31.70 4.32
N GLU A 300 30.24 -31.34 4.93
CA GLU A 300 30.54 -31.63 6.33
C GLU A 300 29.60 -30.89 7.28
N LEU A 301 29.29 -29.61 7.04
CA LEU A 301 28.32 -28.85 7.82
C LEU A 301 26.91 -29.41 7.73
N LYS A 302 26.53 -30.00 6.58
CA LYS A 302 25.26 -30.72 6.44
C LYS A 302 25.25 -32.05 7.20
N GLN A 303 26.39 -32.74 7.27
CA GLN A 303 26.53 -34.01 8.01
C GLN A 303 26.64 -33.82 9.53
N GLN A 304 27.17 -32.69 10.02
CA GLN A 304 27.27 -32.39 11.46
C GLN A 304 25.95 -31.91 12.08
N ARG A 305 24.98 -31.47 11.27
CA ARG A 305 23.69 -30.95 11.76
C ARG A 305 22.66 -31.95 12.35
N PRO A 306 22.65 -33.29 12.13
CA PRO A 306 21.49 -34.09 12.55
C PRO A 306 21.47 -34.57 14.00
N LYS A 307 22.50 -34.36 14.84
CA LYS A 307 22.57 -35.07 16.15
C LYS A 307 22.64 -34.22 17.42
N GLU A 308 22.94 -32.93 17.37
CA GLU A 308 22.95 -32.08 18.58
C GLU A 308 21.76 -31.11 18.70
N HIS A 309 21.03 -30.81 17.62
CA HIS A 309 19.94 -29.82 17.63
C HIS A 309 18.56 -30.33 18.08
N LEU A 310 18.34 -31.65 18.15
CA LEU A 310 17.03 -32.22 18.50
C LEU A 310 16.68 -32.10 19.99
N GLN A 311 17.66 -31.93 20.88
CA GLN A 311 17.39 -31.78 22.33
C GLN A 311 17.32 -30.31 22.79
N ARG A 312 18.04 -29.38 22.15
CA ARG A 312 17.95 -27.94 22.48
C ARG A 312 16.78 -27.22 21.79
N ALA A 313 16.41 -27.60 20.57
CA ALA A 313 15.31 -26.94 19.86
C ALA A 313 13.94 -27.19 20.51
N SER A 314 13.74 -28.33 21.19
CA SER A 314 12.48 -28.63 21.87
C SER A 314 12.23 -27.72 23.09
N ALA A 315 13.30 -27.35 23.82
CA ALA A 315 13.19 -26.45 24.98
C ALA A 315 13.02 -24.97 24.56
N GLU A 316 13.66 -24.53 23.47
CA GLU A 316 13.49 -23.17 22.93
C GLU A 316 12.13 -22.97 22.23
N HIS A 317 11.60 -23.99 21.54
CA HIS A 317 10.26 -23.92 20.96
C HIS A 317 9.16 -23.93 22.04
N ALA A 318 9.36 -24.64 23.15
CA ALA A 318 8.43 -24.59 24.28
C ALA A 318 8.37 -23.18 24.90
N ARG A 319 9.54 -22.54 25.14
CA ARG A 319 9.60 -21.17 25.65
C ARG A 319 9.02 -20.14 24.68
N SER A 320 9.27 -20.30 23.38
CA SER A 320 8.70 -19.42 22.35
C SER A 320 7.18 -19.57 22.25
N ASN A 321 6.63 -20.76 22.46
CA ASN A 321 5.18 -20.97 22.45
C ASN A 321 4.51 -20.35 23.69
N ASP A 322 5.12 -20.45 24.88
CA ASP A 322 4.61 -19.80 26.08
C ASP A 322 4.60 -18.27 25.95
N GLU A 323 5.65 -17.70 25.34
CA GLU A 323 5.72 -16.25 25.07
C GLU A 323 4.68 -15.81 24.03
N VAL A 324 4.45 -16.60 22.98
CA VAL A 324 3.39 -16.33 22.00
C VAL A 324 2.00 -16.40 22.64
N LEU A 325 1.74 -17.38 23.50
CA LEU A 325 0.47 -17.47 24.24
C LEU A 325 0.27 -16.27 25.17
N LYS A 326 1.33 -15.85 25.87
CA LYS A 326 1.29 -14.66 26.72
C LYS A 326 0.97 -13.39 25.92
N LEU A 327 1.63 -13.20 24.76
CA LEU A 327 1.37 -12.06 23.86
C LEU A 327 -0.04 -12.10 23.25
N GLN A 328 -0.58 -13.29 22.99
CA GLN A 328 -1.98 -13.44 22.56
C GLN A 328 -2.95 -13.05 23.68
N GLN A 329 -2.68 -13.46 24.91
CA GLN A 329 -3.49 -13.11 26.08
C GLN A 329 -3.43 -11.61 26.38
N GLU A 330 -2.26 -10.99 26.29
CA GLU A 330 -2.10 -9.54 26.43
C GLU A 330 -2.82 -8.76 25.32
N ASN A 331 -2.76 -9.23 24.06
CA ASN A 331 -3.54 -8.61 22.97
C ASN A 331 -5.05 -8.72 23.20
N LEU A 332 -5.52 -9.85 23.74
CA LEU A 332 -6.93 -10.04 24.06
C LEU A 332 -7.34 -9.10 25.20
N GLN A 333 -6.53 -8.97 26.25
CA GLN A 333 -6.75 -8.01 27.32
C GLN A 333 -6.79 -6.57 26.81
N LEU A 334 -5.80 -6.15 26.02
CA LEU A 334 -5.77 -4.81 25.42
C LEU A 334 -6.99 -4.56 24.53
N SER A 335 -7.43 -5.55 23.77
CA SER A 335 -8.63 -5.44 22.94
C SER A 335 -9.90 -5.26 23.78
N GLN A 336 -10.00 -5.95 24.92
CA GLN A 336 -11.08 -5.77 25.88
C GLN A 336 -11.03 -4.37 26.51
N THR A 337 -9.86 -3.90 26.95
CA THR A 337 -9.72 -2.55 27.53
C THR A 337 -10.06 -1.46 26.52
N VAL A 338 -9.68 -1.63 25.24
CA VAL A 338 -10.05 -0.69 24.18
C VAL A 338 -11.56 -0.71 23.92
N ALA A 339 -12.21 -1.87 23.98
CA ALA A 339 -13.65 -1.97 23.85
C ALA A 339 -14.38 -1.28 25.02
N GLU A 340 -13.91 -1.49 26.27
CA GLU A 340 -14.42 -0.83 27.47
C GLU A 340 -14.22 0.70 27.41
N LEU A 341 -13.06 1.17 26.95
CA LEU A 341 -12.80 2.60 26.77
C LEU A 341 -13.70 3.22 25.69
N ARG A 342 -14.00 2.49 24.62
CA ARG A 342 -14.97 2.95 23.59
C ARG A 342 -16.39 2.99 24.13
N GLN A 343 -16.78 1.99 24.91
CA GLN A 343 -18.10 1.96 25.54
C GLN A 343 -18.25 3.12 26.53
N THR A 344 -17.28 3.32 27.43
CA THR A 344 -17.30 4.44 28.38
C THR A 344 -17.27 5.81 27.69
N LEU A 345 -16.52 5.97 26.59
CA LEU A 345 -16.58 7.19 25.78
C LEU A 345 -17.95 7.39 25.12
N SER A 346 -18.58 6.31 24.65
CA SER A 346 -19.93 6.35 24.09
C SER A 346 -20.97 6.71 25.14
N ASP A 347 -20.90 6.11 26.33
CA ASP A 347 -21.80 6.38 27.44
C ASP A 347 -21.62 7.82 27.92
N LEU A 348 -20.38 8.30 28.09
CA LEU A 348 -20.11 9.70 28.43
C LEU A 348 -20.61 10.66 27.34
N ALA A 349 -20.47 10.32 26.06
CA ALA A 349 -21.01 11.14 24.97
C ALA A 349 -22.54 11.19 25.01
N ALA A 350 -23.20 10.07 25.29
CA ALA A 350 -24.66 9.98 25.44
C ALA A 350 -25.15 10.79 26.65
N THR A 351 -24.53 10.62 27.82
CA THR A 351 -24.88 11.38 29.04
C THR A 351 -24.67 12.87 28.86
N ASN A 352 -23.55 13.30 28.25
CA ASN A 352 -23.31 14.72 27.96
C ASN A 352 -24.30 15.28 26.93
N PHE A 353 -24.74 14.46 25.97
CA PHE A 353 -25.76 14.85 25.01
C PHE A 353 -27.12 15.02 25.68
N GLU A 354 -27.55 14.06 26.51
CA GLU A 354 -28.78 14.17 27.29
C GLU A 354 -28.75 15.36 28.26
N GLU A 355 -27.62 15.61 28.92
CA GLU A 355 -27.45 16.77 29.80
C GLU A 355 -27.53 18.09 29.02
N ALA A 356 -26.86 18.18 27.86
CA ALA A 356 -26.94 19.36 26.99
C ALA A 356 -28.35 19.59 26.42
N VAL A 357 -29.09 18.52 26.11
CA VAL A 357 -30.49 18.59 25.69
C VAL A 357 -31.38 19.01 26.86
N SER A 358 -31.15 18.50 28.07
CA SER A 358 -31.93 18.82 29.28
C SER A 358 -31.72 20.26 29.77
N ARG A 359 -30.50 20.81 29.69
CA ARG A 359 -30.24 22.20 30.09
C ARG A 359 -30.74 23.22 29.07
N ARG A 360 -31.05 22.79 27.85
CA ARG A 360 -31.64 23.64 26.79
C ARG A 360 -33.11 23.37 26.53
N SER A 361 -33.76 22.50 27.31
CA SER A 361 -35.22 22.39 27.28
C SER A 361 -35.94 23.65 27.79
N ASP A 362 -35.21 24.59 28.40
CA ASP A 362 -35.70 25.94 28.73
C ASP A 362 -35.65 26.92 27.54
N THR A 363 -35.09 26.50 26.40
CA THR A 363 -35.19 27.24 25.12
C THR A 363 -36.19 26.52 24.21
N ASP A 364 -37.25 27.21 23.78
CA ASP A 364 -38.46 26.69 23.10
C ASP A 364 -38.24 25.92 21.77
N ALA A 365 -37.00 25.66 21.33
CA ALA A 365 -36.74 24.87 20.12
C ALA A 365 -35.41 24.08 20.19
N PRO A 366 -35.42 22.76 19.90
CA PRO A 366 -34.19 21.97 19.78
C PRO A 366 -33.37 22.43 18.57
N LEU A 367 -32.07 22.72 18.76
CA LEU A 367 -31.18 23.02 17.64
C LEU A 367 -31.00 21.77 16.78
N THR A 368 -31.35 21.84 15.50
CA THR A 368 -31.20 20.76 14.51
C THR A 368 -29.84 20.77 13.79
N ASP A 369 -29.05 21.83 13.93
CA ASP A 369 -27.73 21.93 13.31
C ASP A 369 -26.65 21.20 14.15
N PRO A 370 -26.03 20.12 13.63
CA PRO A 370 -25.00 19.36 14.34
C PRO A 370 -23.76 20.19 14.70
N VAL A 371 -23.43 21.23 13.93
CA VAL A 371 -22.27 22.10 14.24
C VAL A 371 -22.58 22.98 15.44
N ALA A 372 -23.80 23.53 15.51
CA ALA A 372 -24.25 24.31 16.66
C ALA A 372 -24.38 23.44 17.93
N GLN A 373 -24.84 22.19 17.79
CA GLN A 373 -24.85 21.22 18.89
C GLN A 373 -23.44 20.95 19.42
N TYR A 374 -22.47 20.69 18.54
CA TYR A 374 -21.07 20.45 18.93
C TYR A 374 -20.43 21.66 19.63
N ARG A 375 -20.66 22.88 19.13
CA ARG A 375 -20.19 24.12 19.79
C ARG A 375 -20.76 24.27 21.19
N SER A 376 -22.03 23.90 21.37
CA SER A 376 -22.72 23.98 22.66
C SER A 376 -22.17 22.97 23.66
N LEU A 377 -21.90 21.73 23.22
CA LEU A 377 -21.24 20.69 24.03
C LEU A 377 -19.82 21.11 24.43
N LEU A 378 -19.05 21.69 23.52
CA LEU A 378 -17.71 22.20 23.83
C LEU A 378 -17.77 23.30 24.90
N THR A 379 -18.72 24.22 24.79
CA THR A 379 -18.90 25.32 25.76
C THR A 379 -19.20 24.78 27.16
N LEU A 380 -20.10 23.80 27.27
CA LEU A 380 -20.42 23.13 28.53
C LEU A 380 -19.19 22.45 29.14
N ARG A 381 -18.47 21.65 28.35
CA ARG A 381 -17.27 20.96 28.82
C ARG A 381 -16.15 21.91 29.23
N LEU A 382 -16.02 23.04 28.54
CA LEU A 382 -15.06 24.06 28.90
C LEU A 382 -15.41 24.71 30.24
N GLY A 383 -16.69 25.02 30.46
CA GLY A 383 -17.16 25.57 31.74
C GLY A 383 -16.92 24.64 32.93
N GLU A 384 -17.21 23.34 32.77
CA GLU A 384 -16.94 22.33 33.80
C GLU A 384 -15.44 22.19 34.10
N THR A 385 -14.61 22.09 33.06
CA THR A 385 -13.17 21.96 33.23
C THR A 385 -12.57 23.21 33.85
N MET A 386 -13.05 24.41 33.49
CA MET A 386 -12.66 25.66 34.15
C MET A 386 -13.05 25.70 35.62
N THR A 387 -14.27 25.28 35.96
CA THR A 387 -14.75 25.27 37.36
C THR A 387 -13.90 24.32 38.20
N ARG A 388 -13.73 23.07 37.73
CA ARG A 388 -12.89 22.08 38.41
C ARG A 388 -11.43 22.52 38.50
N PHE A 389 -10.94 23.20 37.47
CA PHE A 389 -9.60 23.74 37.46
C PHE A 389 -9.45 24.87 38.50
N GLN A 390 -10.41 25.78 38.60
CA GLN A 390 -10.43 26.83 39.63
C GLN A 390 -10.47 26.26 41.04
N GLU A 391 -11.21 25.17 41.27
CA GLU A 391 -11.23 24.46 42.55
C GLU A 391 -9.86 23.89 42.91
N ILE A 392 -9.19 23.20 41.98
CA ILE A 392 -7.85 22.63 42.21
C ILE A 392 -6.79 23.72 42.40
N ASN A 393 -6.90 24.82 41.65
CA ASN A 393 -5.90 25.87 41.66
C ASN A 393 -6.11 26.88 42.79
N ARG A 394 -7.24 26.79 43.51
CA ARG A 394 -7.51 27.56 44.74
C ARG A 394 -6.40 27.36 45.78
N ASP A 395 -5.82 26.16 45.82
CA ASP A 395 -4.79 25.79 46.78
C ASP A 395 -3.36 25.94 46.24
N ASN A 396 -3.17 25.95 44.91
CA ASN A 396 -1.85 25.80 44.29
C ASN A 396 -1.19 27.09 43.74
N GLN A 397 -1.82 28.28 43.86
CA GLN A 397 -1.26 29.61 43.52
C GLN A 397 -0.27 29.64 42.32
N ALA A 398 -0.59 28.97 41.21
CA ALA A 398 0.25 29.01 40.02
C ALA A 398 -0.01 30.31 39.24
N ASP A 399 0.83 31.32 39.48
CA ASP A 399 0.67 32.70 38.98
C ASP A 399 0.67 32.82 37.42
N ALA A 400 1.18 31.83 36.69
CA ALA A 400 1.26 31.85 35.22
C ALA A 400 0.03 31.28 34.48
N LEU A 401 -0.85 30.59 35.20
CA LEU A 401 -1.95 29.80 34.62
C LEU A 401 -3.16 30.63 34.16
N PRO A 402 -3.53 31.75 34.83
CA PRO A 402 -4.61 32.62 34.38
C PRO A 402 -4.38 33.19 32.97
N LEU A 403 -3.14 33.56 32.63
CA LEU A 403 -2.77 34.10 31.31
C LEU A 403 -2.93 33.07 30.19
N LEU A 404 -2.62 31.80 30.45
CA LEU A 404 -2.75 30.73 29.47
C LEU A 404 -4.24 30.41 29.21
N LEU A 405 -5.06 30.42 30.27
CA LEU A 405 -6.51 30.28 30.16
C LEU A 405 -7.15 31.43 29.39
N GLU A 406 -6.74 32.67 29.67
CA GLU A 406 -7.23 33.86 28.95
C GLU A 406 -6.92 33.77 27.45
N ASN A 407 -5.69 33.40 27.09
CA ASN A 407 -5.31 33.19 25.69
C ASN A 407 -6.13 32.08 25.01
N MET A 408 -6.40 30.97 25.71
CA MET A 408 -7.26 29.91 25.17
C MET A 408 -8.70 30.37 24.96
N LEU A 409 -9.26 31.13 25.90
CA LEU A 409 -10.62 31.67 25.78
C LEU A 409 -10.75 32.63 24.59
N VAL A 410 -9.77 33.52 24.41
CA VAL A 410 -9.73 34.44 23.25
C VAL A 410 -9.68 33.67 21.92
N VAL A 411 -8.88 32.60 21.84
CA VAL A 411 -8.82 31.76 20.62
C VAL A 411 -10.16 31.06 20.36
N LEU A 412 -10.86 30.59 21.40
CA LEU A 412 -12.16 29.94 21.25
C LEU A 412 -13.24 30.92 20.79
N GLU A 413 -13.26 32.14 21.33
CA GLU A 413 -14.16 33.22 20.93
C GLU A 413 -13.91 33.64 19.47
N GLN A 414 -12.65 33.76 19.05
CA GLN A 414 -12.27 34.02 17.65
C GLN A 414 -12.75 32.93 16.67
N ASN A 415 -12.98 31.71 17.15
CA ASN A 415 -13.52 30.59 16.37
C ASN A 415 -15.06 30.49 16.44
N GLY A 416 -15.74 31.51 17.00
CA GLY A 416 -17.20 31.61 17.05
C GLY A 416 -17.85 30.71 18.10
N ILE A 417 -17.14 30.43 19.20
CA ILE A 417 -17.69 29.75 20.38
C ILE A 417 -18.20 30.83 21.33
N ASP A 418 -19.49 30.81 21.63
CA ASP A 418 -20.12 31.75 22.55
C ASP A 418 -19.77 31.37 24.00
N LEU A 419 -18.96 32.21 24.65
CA LEU A 419 -18.49 32.03 26.03
C LEU A 419 -19.26 32.91 27.04
N SER A 420 -20.35 33.56 26.63
CA SER A 420 -21.11 34.49 27.48
C SER A 420 -21.64 33.86 28.79
N GLY A 421 -21.80 32.54 28.83
CA GLY A 421 -22.20 31.79 30.03
C GLY A 421 -21.05 31.32 30.92
N VAL A 422 -19.78 31.53 30.54
CA VAL A 422 -18.61 31.10 31.32
C VAL A 422 -18.14 32.27 32.18
N ALA A 423 -18.29 32.16 33.50
CA ALA A 423 -17.84 33.19 34.42
C ALA A 423 -16.34 33.46 34.27
N ALA A 424 -15.97 34.73 34.07
CA ALA A 424 -14.58 35.14 33.98
C ALA A 424 -13.82 34.75 35.27
N PRO A 425 -12.56 34.31 35.18
CA PRO A 425 -11.78 33.99 36.36
C PRO A 425 -11.67 35.22 37.29
N PRO A 426 -11.72 35.03 38.61
CA PRO A 426 -11.60 36.13 39.56
C PRO A 426 -10.27 36.85 39.35
N ALA A 427 -10.31 38.19 39.34
CA ALA A 427 -9.11 39.01 39.13
C ALA A 427 -8.00 38.62 40.12
N PRO A 428 -6.74 38.54 39.68
CA PRO A 428 -5.63 38.15 40.55
C PRO A 428 -5.59 39.09 41.76
N ALA A 429 -5.55 38.51 42.96
CA ALA A 429 -5.43 39.28 44.19
C ALA A 429 -4.16 40.13 44.11
N ARG A 430 -4.32 41.46 44.06
CA ARG A 430 -3.18 42.39 44.03
C ARG A 430 -2.35 42.17 45.31
N ARG A 431 -1.28 41.38 45.20
CA ARG A 431 -0.28 41.26 46.27
C ARG A 431 0.29 42.66 46.47
N ARG A 432 0.02 43.26 47.64
CA ARG A 432 0.70 44.48 48.08
C ARG A 432 2.15 44.07 48.34
N TYR A 433 3.04 44.47 47.43
CA TYR A 433 4.48 44.37 47.65
C TYR A 433 4.94 45.41 48.66
#